data_AF-A0A349IQ28-F1
#
_entry.id   AF-A0A349IQ28-F1
#
_cell.length_a   1.000
_cell.length_b   1.000
_cell.length_c   1.000
_cell.angle_alpha   90.00
_cell.angle_beta   90.00
_cell.angle_gamma   90.00
#
_symmetry.space_group_name_H-M   'P 1'
#
loop_
_entity.id
_entity.type
_entity.pdbx_description
1 polymer ?
#
loop_
_entity_poly.entity_id
_entity_poly.type
_entity_poly.pdbx_seq_one_letter_code
_entity_poly.pdbx_strand_id
1 'polypeptide(L)'
;MAGAGCAPIAKDNNLTSVSMKDTYATLNLETPVQFEETVESQDAVFYMGQGWTGGMGSFPILEDPGDAKRMDDLVIFVDDEQAQDIIDNANLPECYVGMSFIKVAAKIHLEKKIGTNFSIEEAPEQSYYQAYIDELYNVFVQVEPCEE
;
A
#
# COMPACT_ATOMS: atom_id res chain seq x y z
N MET A 1 17.42 59.14 -26.22
CA MET A 1 17.86 58.06 -25.31
C MET A 1 16.61 57.31 -24.87
N ALA A 2 16.30 56.19 -25.51
CA ALA A 2 15.11 55.39 -25.22
C ALA A 2 15.51 54.21 -24.34
N GLY A 3 14.98 54.16 -23.12
CA GLY A 3 15.18 53.04 -22.20
C GLY A 3 14.27 51.89 -22.58
N ALA A 4 14.85 50.76 -22.97
CA ALA A 4 14.13 49.50 -23.18
C ALA A 4 13.67 48.98 -21.81
N GLY A 5 12.35 48.94 -21.61
CA GLY A 5 11.74 48.25 -20.48
C GLY A 5 11.63 46.76 -20.78
N CYS A 6 12.28 45.92 -19.97
CA CYS A 6 12.04 44.48 -19.97
C CYS A 6 10.69 44.21 -19.30
N ALA A 7 9.74 43.67 -20.07
CA ALA A 7 8.54 43.06 -19.52
C ALA A 7 8.92 41.76 -18.78
N PRO A 8 8.32 41.45 -17.62
CA PRO A 8 8.50 40.15 -17.00
C PRO A 8 7.82 39.08 -17.87
N ILE A 9 8.58 38.07 -18.25
CA ILE A 9 8.06 36.83 -18.83
C ILE A 9 7.25 36.16 -17.70
N ALA A 10 5.92 36.21 -17.82
CA ALA A 10 5.05 35.35 -17.03
C ALA A 10 5.42 33.91 -17.38
N LYS A 11 6.02 33.20 -16.41
CA LYS A 11 6.13 31.74 -16.49
C LYS A 11 4.72 31.21 -16.26
N ASP A 12 4.04 30.89 -17.35
CA ASP A 12 2.89 30.00 -17.34
C ASP A 12 3.39 28.60 -16.93
N ASN A 13 3.61 28.40 -15.63
CA ASN A 13 3.72 27.06 -15.06
C ASN A 13 2.31 26.47 -15.00
N ASN A 14 1.74 26.17 -16.16
CA ASN A 14 0.62 25.26 -16.27
C ASN A 14 1.16 23.83 -16.15
N LEU A 15 1.75 23.53 -14.99
CA LEU A 15 1.79 22.17 -14.48
C LEU A 15 0.36 21.88 -14.05
N THR A 16 -0.44 21.36 -14.97
CA THR A 16 -1.62 20.57 -14.62
C THR A 16 -1.17 19.60 -13.54
N SER A 17 -1.58 19.87 -12.31
CA SER A 17 -1.49 18.94 -11.19
C SER A 17 -2.35 17.73 -11.57
N VAL A 18 -1.78 16.80 -12.34
CA VAL A 18 -2.40 15.51 -12.56
C VAL A 18 -2.52 14.90 -11.17
N SER A 19 -3.75 14.62 -10.75
CA SER A 19 -3.98 14.03 -9.44
C SER A 19 -3.22 12.71 -9.36
N MET A 20 -2.53 12.44 -8.26
CA MET A 20 -1.92 11.13 -8.01
C MET A 20 -2.96 10.02 -8.17
N LYS A 21 -4.21 10.29 -7.77
CA LYS A 21 -5.36 9.41 -8.00
C LYS A 21 -5.58 9.09 -9.49
N ASP A 22 -5.43 10.07 -10.37
CA ASP A 22 -5.56 9.86 -11.83
C ASP A 22 -4.35 9.09 -12.39
N THR A 23 -3.17 9.27 -11.78
CA THR A 23 -1.96 8.55 -12.14
C THR A 23 -2.08 7.05 -11.78
N TYR A 24 -2.63 6.74 -10.61
CA TYR A 24 -2.80 5.37 -10.12
C TYR A 24 -4.14 4.71 -10.49
N ALA A 25 -5.05 5.44 -11.14
CA ALA A 25 -6.31 4.88 -11.68
C ALA A 25 -6.07 3.79 -12.74
N THR A 26 -4.87 3.74 -13.34
CA THR A 26 -4.48 2.76 -14.36
C THR A 26 -3.56 1.67 -13.82
N LEU A 27 -3.51 1.48 -12.49
CA LEU A 27 -2.71 0.45 -11.85
C LEU A 27 -2.92 -0.89 -12.55
N ASN A 28 -1.80 -1.52 -12.93
CA ASN A 28 -1.80 -2.84 -13.53
C ASN A 28 -0.69 -3.69 -12.89
N LEU A 29 -0.62 -4.95 -13.32
CA LEU A 29 0.41 -5.87 -12.85
C LEU A 29 1.83 -5.36 -13.12
N GLU A 30 2.03 -4.60 -14.20
CA GLU A 30 3.34 -4.08 -14.62
C GLU A 30 3.79 -2.84 -13.84
N THR A 31 2.90 -2.17 -13.10
CA THR A 31 3.28 -1.02 -12.27
C THR A 31 4.27 -1.50 -11.19
N PRO A 32 5.50 -0.99 -11.12
CA PRO A 32 6.46 -1.47 -10.13
C PRO A 32 5.97 -1.15 -8.71
N VAL A 33 6.28 -2.04 -7.77
CA VAL A 33 6.16 -1.75 -6.33
C VAL A 33 6.99 -0.50 -6.04
N GLN A 34 6.38 0.43 -5.30
CA GLN A 34 6.98 1.68 -4.86
C GLN A 34 6.68 1.82 -3.38
N PHE A 35 7.69 1.59 -2.55
CA PHE A 35 7.55 1.64 -1.11
C PHE A 35 8.89 2.07 -0.53
N GLU A 36 8.93 3.23 0.11
CA GLU A 36 10.10 3.73 0.82
C GLU A 36 10.05 3.27 2.28
N GLU A 37 11.19 2.83 2.82
CA GLU A 37 11.31 2.45 4.23
C GLU A 37 11.42 3.72 5.10
N THR A 38 10.27 4.38 5.27
CA THR A 38 10.12 5.62 6.05
C THR A 38 8.82 5.63 6.84
N VAL A 39 8.85 6.33 7.97
CA VAL A 39 7.66 6.57 8.82
C VAL A 39 6.83 7.76 8.35
N GLU A 40 7.41 8.64 7.52
CA GLU A 40 6.71 9.78 6.96
C GLU A 40 5.63 9.35 5.97
N SER A 41 4.59 10.18 5.78
CA SER A 41 3.56 9.91 4.79
C SER A 41 4.15 9.83 3.39
N GLN A 42 3.75 8.82 2.63
CA GLN A 42 4.23 8.53 1.28
C GLN A 42 3.12 7.97 0.40
N ASP A 43 3.24 8.19 -0.91
CA ASP A 43 2.45 7.47 -1.89
C ASP A 43 3.15 6.14 -2.19
N ALA A 44 2.45 5.03 -1.99
CA ALA A 44 3.01 3.70 -2.11
C ALA A 44 2.17 2.80 -3.02
N VAL A 45 2.87 1.93 -3.76
CA VAL A 45 2.31 0.80 -4.49
C VAL A 45 2.91 -0.46 -3.89
N PHE A 46 2.11 -1.32 -3.31
CA PHE A 46 2.59 -2.51 -2.60
C PHE A 46 1.64 -3.69 -2.74
N TYR A 47 2.17 -4.88 -2.50
CA TYR A 47 1.34 -6.08 -2.38
C TYR A 47 0.95 -6.28 -0.91
N MET A 48 -0.29 -6.72 -0.69
CA MET A 48 -0.82 -7.10 0.61
C MET A 48 -1.13 -8.60 0.58
N GLY A 49 -0.59 -9.33 1.55
CA GLY A 49 -0.88 -10.74 1.75
C GLY A 49 -2.19 -10.94 2.52
N GLN A 50 -3.02 -11.89 2.07
CA GLN A 50 -4.18 -12.34 2.85
C GLN A 50 -3.80 -13.52 3.75
N GLY A 51 -4.39 -13.58 4.95
CA GLY A 51 -4.48 -14.83 5.71
C GLY A 51 -3.26 -15.20 6.54
N TRP A 52 -2.43 -14.25 6.97
CA TRP A 52 -1.48 -14.50 8.06
C TRP A 52 -2.24 -14.48 9.39
N THR A 53 -3.08 -15.48 9.63
CA THR A 53 -3.91 -15.57 10.84
C THR A 53 -3.02 -15.79 12.06
N GLY A 54 -3.03 -14.85 13.01
CA GLY A 54 -2.17 -14.93 14.20
C GLY A 54 -2.43 -13.91 15.32
N GLY A 55 -3.24 -12.87 15.13
CA GLY A 55 -3.49 -11.89 16.20
C GLY A 55 -2.36 -10.88 16.43
N MET A 56 -1.35 -10.83 15.55
CA MET A 56 -0.47 -9.66 15.39
C MET A 56 -0.26 -9.42 13.90
N GLY A 57 -0.98 -8.44 13.34
CA GLY A 57 -0.89 -8.04 11.93
C GLY A 57 -1.34 -9.15 10.98
N SER A 58 -2.61 -9.14 10.58
CA SER A 58 -3.16 -10.23 9.76
C SER A 58 -2.85 -10.08 8.26
N PHE A 59 -2.36 -8.90 7.88
CA PHE A 59 -2.20 -8.46 6.49
C PHE A 59 -0.82 -7.84 6.26
N PRO A 60 0.25 -8.64 6.11
CA PRO A 60 1.58 -8.09 5.85
C PRO A 60 1.62 -7.39 4.50
N ILE A 61 2.37 -6.29 4.44
CA ILE A 61 2.88 -5.75 3.18
C ILE A 61 3.95 -6.71 2.67
N LEU A 62 3.95 -6.99 1.38
CA LEU A 62 4.86 -7.95 0.75
C LEU A 62 5.89 -7.23 -0.13
N GLU A 63 7.12 -7.76 -0.10
CA GLU A 63 8.25 -7.31 -0.92
C GLU A 63 8.19 -7.94 -2.32
N ASP A 64 7.76 -9.20 -2.37
CA ASP A 64 7.42 -10.01 -3.55
C ASP A 64 6.30 -10.99 -3.15
N PRO A 65 5.55 -11.62 -4.06
CA PRO A 65 4.54 -12.62 -3.75
C PRO A 65 5.06 -13.76 -2.83
N GLY A 66 4.89 -13.60 -1.52
CA GLY A 66 5.24 -14.61 -0.50
C GLY A 66 6.18 -14.12 0.61
N ASP A 67 6.89 -13.00 0.42
CA ASP A 67 7.84 -12.48 1.42
C ASP A 67 7.36 -11.17 2.03
N ALA A 68 7.30 -11.13 3.37
CA ALA A 68 6.85 -9.94 4.10
C ALA A 68 7.90 -8.82 4.08
N LYS A 69 7.47 -7.62 3.70
CA LYS A 69 8.26 -6.39 3.71
C LYS A 69 8.65 -6.04 5.15
N ARG A 70 9.90 -5.60 5.32
CA ARG A 70 10.46 -5.20 6.61
C ARG A 70 11.06 -3.81 6.55
N MET A 71 11.08 -3.15 7.71
CA MET A 71 11.84 -1.93 7.99
C MET A 71 12.51 -2.10 9.34
N ASP A 72 13.82 -1.85 9.42
CA ASP A 72 14.62 -2.10 10.64
C ASP A 72 14.41 -3.51 11.22
N ASP A 73 14.39 -4.53 10.35
CA ASP A 73 14.09 -5.95 10.66
C ASP A 73 12.67 -6.25 11.17
N LEU A 74 11.81 -5.24 11.32
CA LEU A 74 10.43 -5.39 11.77
C LEU A 74 9.48 -5.54 10.59
N VAL A 75 8.52 -6.47 10.69
CA VAL A 75 7.50 -6.68 9.65
C VAL A 75 6.53 -5.51 9.61
N ILE A 76 6.11 -5.15 8.40
CA ILE A 76 5.12 -4.10 8.16
C ILE A 76 3.77 -4.74 7.84
N PHE A 77 2.73 -4.36 8.59
CA PHE A 77 1.37 -4.85 8.43
C PHE A 77 0.41 -3.71 8.12
N VAL A 78 -0.60 -3.97 7.29
CA VAL A 78 -1.76 -3.09 7.17
C VAL A 78 -2.67 -3.32 8.38
N ASP A 79 -3.31 -2.26 8.85
CA ASP A 79 -4.35 -2.36 9.88
C ASP A 79 -5.48 -3.31 9.47
N ASP A 80 -5.97 -4.12 10.41
CA ASP A 80 -6.96 -5.17 10.11
C ASP A 80 -8.30 -4.59 9.59
N GLU A 81 -8.76 -3.45 10.11
CA GLU A 81 -10.01 -2.79 9.65
C GLU A 81 -9.82 -2.26 8.22
N GLN A 82 -8.72 -1.55 7.98
CA GLN A 82 -8.43 -0.99 6.66
C GLN A 82 -8.15 -2.07 5.60
N ALA A 83 -7.51 -3.17 5.99
CA ALA A 83 -7.27 -4.30 5.12
C ALA A 83 -8.57 -5.00 4.75
N GLN A 84 -9.49 -5.19 5.71
CA GLN A 84 -10.80 -5.78 5.41
C GLN A 84 -11.60 -4.89 4.46
N ASP A 85 -11.59 -3.57 4.66
CA ASP A 85 -12.21 -2.62 3.73
C ASP A 85 -11.62 -2.73 2.32
N ILE A 86 -10.29 -2.87 2.19
CA ILE A 86 -9.66 -3.10 0.88
C ILE A 86 -10.18 -4.39 0.24
N ILE A 87 -10.23 -5.48 1.01
CA ILE A 87 -10.61 -6.81 0.53
C ILE A 87 -12.06 -6.82 0.05
N ASP A 88 -12.96 -6.22 0.82
CA ASP A 88 -14.37 -6.13 0.49
C ASP A 88 -14.59 -5.32 -0.80
N ASN A 89 -13.74 -4.33 -1.06
CA ASN A 89 -13.75 -3.53 -2.29
C ASN A 89 -12.94 -4.14 -3.45
N ALA A 90 -12.18 -5.22 -3.21
CA ALA A 90 -11.25 -5.78 -4.17
C ALA A 90 -11.95 -6.58 -5.31
N ASN A 91 -13.26 -6.81 -5.22
CA ASN A 91 -14.05 -7.59 -6.18
C ASN A 91 -13.43 -8.97 -6.47
N LEU A 92 -13.02 -9.68 -5.41
CA LEU A 92 -12.52 -11.04 -5.52
C LEU A 92 -13.61 -11.96 -6.16
N PRO A 93 -13.23 -12.88 -7.06
CA PRO A 93 -14.17 -13.85 -7.60
C PRO A 93 -14.67 -14.78 -6.48
N GLU A 94 -15.89 -15.31 -6.62
CA GLU A 94 -16.51 -16.19 -5.62
C GLU A 94 -15.67 -17.46 -5.35
N CYS A 95 -14.91 -17.91 -6.34
CA CYS A 95 -13.99 -19.03 -6.24
C CYS A 95 -12.67 -18.70 -6.94
N TYR A 96 -11.57 -18.89 -6.23
CA TYR A 96 -10.22 -18.83 -6.77
C TYR A 96 -9.34 -19.91 -6.15
N VAL A 97 -8.31 -20.30 -6.88
CA VAL A 97 -7.31 -21.29 -6.49
C VAL A 97 -5.99 -20.58 -6.18
N GLY A 98 -5.25 -21.10 -5.19
CA GLY A 98 -3.96 -20.56 -4.78
C GLY A 98 -4.06 -19.33 -3.88
N MET A 99 -2.95 -18.59 -3.78
CA MET A 99 -2.90 -17.36 -3.00
C MET A 99 -3.40 -16.18 -3.84
N SER A 100 -4.27 -15.37 -3.25
CA SER A 100 -4.66 -14.07 -3.79
C SER A 100 -3.57 -13.04 -3.47
N PHE A 101 -3.15 -12.28 -4.48
CA PHE A 101 -2.27 -11.13 -4.28
C PHE A 101 -3.07 -9.86 -4.55
N ILE A 102 -3.20 -9.02 -3.52
CA ILE A 102 -3.87 -7.74 -3.63
C ILE A 102 -2.80 -6.67 -3.75
N LYS A 103 -2.74 -6.01 -4.91
CA LYS A 103 -1.87 -4.86 -5.13
C LYS A 103 -2.63 -3.58 -4.81
N VAL A 104 -2.10 -2.81 -3.90
CA VAL A 104 -2.70 -1.59 -3.37
C VAL A 104 -1.87 -0.40 -3.81
N ALA A 105 -2.53 0.64 -4.32
CA ALA A 105 -1.95 1.96 -4.47
C ALA A 105 -2.67 2.91 -3.50
N ALA A 106 -1.91 3.50 -2.60
CA ALA A 106 -2.45 4.31 -1.53
C ALA A 106 -1.42 5.32 -1.02
N LYS A 107 -1.92 6.36 -0.37
CA LYS A 107 -1.12 7.15 0.55
C LYS A 107 -1.13 6.49 1.91
N ILE A 108 0.06 6.28 2.46
CA ILE A 108 0.24 5.61 3.75
C ILE A 108 1.20 6.38 4.64
N HIS A 109 1.16 6.09 5.94
CA HIS A 109 2.24 6.36 6.88
C HIS A 109 2.47 5.15 7.78
N LEU A 110 3.66 5.04 8.37
CA LEU A 110 4.01 3.91 9.23
C LEU A 110 4.13 4.36 10.68
N GLU A 111 3.49 3.61 11.58
CA GLU A 111 3.70 3.75 13.01
C GLU A 111 4.30 2.48 13.61
N LYS A 112 5.30 2.65 14.48
CA LYS A 112 5.82 1.53 15.26
C LYS A 112 4.83 1.16 16.36
N LYS A 113 4.46 -0.10 16.43
CA LYS A 113 3.59 -0.66 17.47
C LYS A 113 4.31 -1.77 18.22
N ILE A 114 3.77 -2.10 19.39
CA ILE A 114 4.13 -3.26 20.19
C ILE A 114 2.84 -4.02 20.42
N GLY A 115 2.86 -5.33 20.17
CA GLY A 115 1.69 -6.18 20.35
C GLY A 115 2.08 -7.61 20.63
N THR A 116 1.08 -8.40 20.98
CA THR A 116 1.23 -9.82 21.30
C THR A 116 0.44 -10.63 20.29
N ASN A 117 1.07 -11.66 19.72
CA ASN A 117 0.37 -12.63 18.87
C ASN A 117 -0.53 -13.50 19.75
N PHE A 118 -1.82 -13.15 19.83
CA PHE A 118 -2.77 -13.88 20.68
C PHE A 118 -3.14 -15.28 20.16
N SER A 119 -2.68 -15.67 18.97
CA SER A 119 -2.86 -17.03 18.45
C SER A 119 -1.80 -18.02 18.94
N ILE A 120 -0.74 -17.52 19.59
CA ILE A 120 0.27 -18.34 20.26
C ILE A 120 0.11 -18.13 21.77
N GLU A 121 -0.17 -19.20 22.49
CA GLU A 121 -0.25 -19.17 23.96
C GLU A 121 1.08 -18.69 24.54
N GLU A 122 1.03 -17.72 25.47
CA GLU A 122 2.21 -17.09 26.08
C GLU A 122 3.19 -16.42 25.07
N ALA A 123 2.68 -15.97 23.92
CA ALA A 123 3.52 -15.22 22.98
C ALA A 123 4.16 -13.99 23.65
N PRO A 124 5.46 -13.75 23.42
CA PRO A 124 6.09 -12.52 23.89
C PRO A 124 5.53 -11.32 23.12
N GLU A 125 5.57 -10.14 23.75
CA GLU A 125 5.38 -8.88 23.03
C GLU A 125 6.47 -8.70 21.96
N GLN A 126 6.07 -8.29 20.77
CA GLN A 126 6.95 -8.02 19.64
C GLN A 126 6.66 -6.64 19.07
N SER A 127 7.71 -5.99 18.55
CA SER A 127 7.56 -4.76 17.80
C SER A 127 7.24 -5.05 16.34
N TYR A 128 6.42 -4.22 15.72
CA TYR A 128 6.12 -4.25 14.30
C TYR A 128 5.81 -2.84 13.80
N TYR A 129 5.77 -2.66 12.48
CA TYR A 129 5.23 -1.44 11.88
C TYR A 129 3.81 -1.68 11.40
N GLN A 130 2.92 -0.74 11.71
CA GLN A 130 1.58 -0.69 11.17
C GLN A 130 1.53 0.41 10.11
N ALA A 131 1.18 0.02 8.89
CA ALA A 131 0.87 0.92 7.79
C ALA A 131 -0.59 1.35 7.91
N TYR A 132 -0.78 2.64 8.13
CA TYR A 132 -2.09 3.27 8.08
C TYR A 132 -2.32 3.84 6.69
N ILE A 133 -3.50 3.56 6.14
CA ILE A 133 -3.91 4.06 4.83
C ILE A 133 -4.62 5.40 5.03
N ASP A 134 -3.97 6.47 4.61
CA ASP A 134 -4.52 7.83 4.66
C ASP A 134 -5.51 8.06 3.50
N GLU A 135 -5.18 7.54 2.32
CA GLU A 135 -6.01 7.65 1.12
C GLU A 135 -5.81 6.45 0.21
N LEU A 136 -6.90 5.75 -0.14
CA LEU A 136 -6.85 4.63 -1.08
C LEU A 136 -7.05 5.14 -2.52
N TYR A 137 -6.09 4.86 -3.40
CA TYR A 137 -6.14 5.26 -4.81
C TYR A 137 -6.73 4.18 -5.69
N ASN A 138 -6.21 2.96 -5.58
CA ASN A 138 -6.63 1.84 -6.42
C ASN A 138 -6.30 0.50 -5.77
N VAL A 139 -7.06 -0.53 -6.13
CA VAL A 139 -6.87 -1.92 -5.70
C VAL A 139 -6.92 -2.80 -6.95
N PHE A 140 -5.89 -3.62 -7.13
CA PHE A 140 -5.81 -4.58 -8.21
C PHE A 140 -5.63 -5.98 -7.63
N VAL A 141 -6.49 -6.91 -8.04
CA VAL A 141 -6.47 -8.29 -7.56
C VAL A 141 -5.85 -9.20 -8.61
N GLN A 142 -4.88 -10.00 -8.18
CA GLN A 142 -4.34 -11.10 -8.96
C GLN A 142 -4.72 -12.42 -8.29
N VAL A 143 -5.58 -13.17 -8.97
CA VAL A 143 -6.08 -14.49 -8.56
C VAL A 143 -6.25 -15.38 -9.77
N GLU A 144 -6.15 -16.69 -9.56
CA GLU A 144 -6.53 -17.70 -10.55
C GLU A 144 -7.97 -18.14 -10.24
N PRO A 145 -8.97 -17.86 -11.10
CA PRO A 145 -10.34 -18.31 -10.86
C PRO A 145 -10.43 -19.84 -10.93
N CYS A 146 -11.37 -20.43 -10.19
CA CYS A 146 -11.62 -21.87 -10.29
C CYS A 146 -12.08 -22.25 -11.70
N GLU A 147 -11.63 -23.40 -12.21
CA GLU A 147 -12.26 -24.03 -13.37
C GLU A 147 -13.64 -24.58 -12.93
N GLU A 148 -14.70 -24.25 -13.66
CA GLU A 148 -16.06 -24.76 -13.43
C GLU A 148 -16.18 -26.28 -13.63
#